data_AF-V3Z7C1-F1
#
_entry.id   AF-V3Z7C1-F1
#
_cell.length_a   1.000
_cell.length_b   1.000
_cell.length_c   1.000
_cell.angle_alpha   90.00
_cell.angle_beta   90.00
_cell.angle_gamma   90.00
#
_symmetry.space_group_name_H-M   'P 1'
#
loop_
_entity.id
_entity.type
_entity.pdbx_description
1 polymer ?
#
loop_
_entity_poly.entity_id
_entity_poly.type
_entity_poly.pdbx_seq_one_letter_code
_entity_poly.pdbx_strand_id
1 'polypeptide(L)'
;CDDGFYGENCNKKCSERNCINNSTVCSKVDGSCNGECLDGYSGIDCSQTMPVVPDQKCGDDFYGINCNKKCSERNCINNSTVCSKVDGSCNGECLDGYSGIDCSRSSSASNPNNGKQFGYLELFTCHCTNDNDCNTDGSCQSNGCATGWYGSTCQK
;
A
#
# COMPACT_ATOMS: atom_id res chain seq x y z
N CYS A 1 4.72 -19.54 -28.05
CA CYS A 1 5.52 -18.38 -28.50
C CYS A 1 6.95 -18.83 -28.73
N ASP A 2 7.59 -18.25 -29.74
CA ASP A 2 9.03 -18.43 -29.95
C ASP A 2 9.81 -17.81 -28.79
N ASP A 3 11.07 -18.24 -28.63
CA ASP A 3 11.92 -17.69 -27.58
C ASP A 3 12.11 -16.19 -27.81
N GLY A 4 11.90 -15.40 -26.76
CA GLY A 4 11.82 -13.94 -26.87
C GLY A 4 10.42 -13.36 -26.94
N PHE A 5 9.36 -14.17 -27.01
CA PHE A 5 7.98 -13.71 -27.10
C PHE A 5 7.05 -14.34 -26.06
N TYR A 6 6.02 -13.59 -25.65
CA TYR A 6 5.02 -14.02 -24.67
C TYR A 6 3.62 -13.44 -24.95
N GLY A 7 2.64 -13.91 -24.18
CA GLY A 7 1.27 -13.39 -24.18
C GLY A 7 0.37 -14.03 -25.23
N GLU A 8 -0.90 -13.67 -25.19
CA GLU A 8 -1.90 -14.13 -26.16
C GLU A 8 -1.51 -13.63 -27.57
N ASN A 9 -1.35 -14.58 -28.50
CA ASN A 9 -0.83 -14.36 -29.87
C ASN A 9 0.68 -14.08 -29.99
N CYS A 10 1.47 -14.20 -28.90
CA CYS A 10 2.93 -14.13 -28.97
C CYS A 10 3.49 -12.84 -29.60
N ASN A 11 2.79 -11.73 -29.41
CA ASN A 11 3.13 -10.43 -29.99
C ASN A 11 3.93 -9.54 -29.02
N LYS A 12 4.04 -9.92 -27.75
CA LYS A 12 4.81 -9.18 -26.74
C LYS A 12 6.23 -9.72 -26.66
N LYS A 13 7.23 -8.84 -26.54
CA LYS A 13 8.64 -9.23 -26.52
C LYS A 13 9.17 -9.31 -25.09
N CYS A 14 9.90 -10.37 -24.77
CA CYS A 14 10.63 -10.50 -23.51
C CYS A 14 11.68 -9.39 -23.35
N SER A 15 12.25 -8.87 -24.44
CA SER A 15 13.21 -7.76 -24.41
C SER A 15 12.61 -6.43 -23.94
N GLU A 16 11.29 -6.30 -23.95
CA GLU A 16 10.58 -5.12 -23.41
C GLU A 16 10.35 -5.25 -21.90
N ARG A 17 10.82 -6.35 -21.29
CA ARG A 17 10.73 -6.60 -19.86
C ARG A 17 12.05 -6.22 -19.22
N ASN A 18 11.97 -5.49 -18.12
CA ASN A 18 13.13 -5.01 -17.37
C ASN A 18 13.71 -6.12 -16.49
N CYS A 19 13.95 -7.30 -17.05
CA CYS A 19 14.57 -8.43 -16.35
C CYS A 19 16.08 -8.20 -16.21
N ILE A 20 16.67 -8.62 -15.09
CA ILE A 20 18.13 -8.57 -14.90
C ILE A 20 18.87 -9.43 -15.95
N ASN A 21 20.11 -9.05 -16.27
CA ASN A 21 20.98 -9.72 -17.25
C ASN A 21 20.47 -9.75 -18.70
N ASN A 22 19.55 -8.84 -19.09
CA ASN A 22 18.94 -8.84 -20.43
C ASN A 22 18.40 -10.22 -20.81
N SER A 23 17.78 -10.93 -19.85
CA SER A 23 17.20 -12.24 -20.14
C SER A 23 16.20 -12.09 -21.28
N THR A 24 16.62 -12.49 -22.49
CA THR A 24 15.75 -12.56 -23.67
C THR A 24 14.72 -13.67 -23.54
N VAL A 25 14.83 -14.48 -22.48
CA VAL A 25 13.92 -15.56 -22.15
C VAL A 25 13.05 -15.13 -20.96
N CYS A 26 11.75 -15.22 -21.17
CA CYS A 26 10.74 -14.95 -20.17
C CYS A 26 9.60 -15.98 -20.29
N SER A 27 8.73 -16.06 -19.28
CA SER A 27 7.57 -16.96 -19.31
C SER A 27 6.71 -16.69 -20.55
N LYS A 28 6.41 -17.74 -21.33
CA LYS A 28 5.65 -17.59 -22.59
C LYS A 28 4.19 -17.17 -22.37
N VAL A 29 3.69 -17.31 -21.14
CA VAL A 29 2.28 -17.06 -20.78
C VAL A 29 2.07 -15.58 -20.44
N ASP A 30 2.78 -15.09 -19.43
CA ASP A 30 2.60 -13.78 -18.82
C ASP A 30 3.84 -12.88 -18.95
N GLY A 31 4.92 -13.43 -19.51
CA GLY A 31 6.19 -12.75 -19.69
C GLY A 31 7.03 -12.69 -18.44
N SER A 32 6.62 -13.27 -17.31
CA SER A 32 7.36 -13.23 -16.04
C SER A 32 8.85 -13.58 -16.20
N CYS A 33 9.70 -12.83 -15.49
CA CYS A 33 11.15 -13.04 -15.53
C CYS A 33 11.55 -14.24 -14.65
N ASN A 34 12.54 -15.04 -15.05
CA ASN A 34 13.07 -16.15 -14.23
C ASN A 34 14.00 -15.66 -13.09
N GLY A 35 14.04 -14.36 -12.80
CA GLY A 35 14.93 -13.73 -11.85
C GLY A 35 14.44 -12.33 -11.46
N GLU A 36 15.33 -11.54 -10.87
CA GLU A 36 15.01 -10.19 -10.38
C GLU A 36 14.83 -9.17 -11.53
N CYS A 37 14.20 -8.05 -11.19
CA CYS A 37 14.05 -6.91 -12.08
C CYS A 37 15.29 -6.02 -12.08
N LEU A 38 15.50 -5.25 -13.15
CA LEU A 38 16.45 -4.14 -13.15
C LEU A 38 16.09 -3.14 -12.04
N ASP A 39 17.11 -2.49 -11.49
CA ASP A 39 16.93 -1.42 -10.51
C ASP A 39 15.88 -0.40 -10.98
N GLY A 40 14.94 -0.08 -10.09
CA GLY A 40 13.82 0.80 -10.41
C GLY A 40 12.63 0.11 -11.06
N TYR A 41 12.61 -1.21 -11.20
CA TYR A 41 11.47 -1.98 -11.70
C TYR A 41 11.02 -3.07 -10.71
N SER A 42 9.73 -3.41 -10.74
CA SER A 42 9.13 -4.43 -9.87
C SER A 42 7.90 -5.09 -10.51
N GLY A 43 7.28 -5.99 -9.76
CA GLY A 43 6.24 -6.90 -10.23
C GLY A 43 6.82 -8.21 -10.74
N ILE A 44 5.99 -9.24 -10.83
CA ILE A 44 6.38 -10.58 -11.31
C ILE A 44 6.98 -10.55 -12.73
N ASP A 45 6.66 -9.46 -13.43
CA ASP A 45 6.94 -9.23 -14.81
C ASP A 45 7.83 -7.97 -15.00
N CYS A 46 8.29 -7.31 -13.94
CA CYS A 46 9.16 -6.14 -14.06
C CYS A 46 8.60 -5.02 -14.96
N SER A 47 7.27 -4.94 -15.14
CA SER A 47 6.61 -3.89 -15.92
C SER A 47 6.33 -2.65 -15.08
N GLN A 48 6.37 -2.77 -13.75
CA GLN A 48 6.06 -1.67 -12.84
C GLN A 48 7.34 -0.90 -12.56
N THR A 49 7.33 0.42 -12.76
CA THR A 49 8.43 1.26 -12.30
C THR A 49 8.29 1.47 -10.80
N MET A 50 9.29 1.07 -10.04
CA MET A 50 9.42 1.54 -8.67
C MET A 50 9.73 3.03 -8.69
N PRO A 51 9.20 3.82 -7.75
CA PRO A 51 9.69 5.16 -7.53
C PRO A 51 11.20 5.05 -7.27
N VAL A 52 12.01 5.55 -8.19
CA VAL A 52 13.42 5.84 -7.90
C VAL A 52 13.35 6.93 -6.85
N VAL A 53 13.41 6.55 -5.58
CA VAL A 53 13.61 7.52 -4.51
C VAL A 53 15.09 7.89 -4.64
N PRO A 54 15.44 9.08 -5.13
CA PRO A 54 16.82 9.52 -5.04
C PRO A 54 17.19 9.48 -3.54
N ASP A 55 18.47 9.39 -3.19
CA ASP A 55 18.92 9.69 -1.82
C ASP A 55 18.49 11.12 -1.49
N GLN A 56 17.27 11.25 -0.98
CA GLN A 56 16.57 12.50 -0.98
C GLN A 56 17.02 13.24 0.26
N LYS A 57 17.97 14.15 0.05
CA LYS A 57 18.49 15.04 1.09
C LYS A 57 17.44 16.09 1.44
N CYS A 58 16.35 15.68 2.06
CA CYS A 58 15.42 16.59 2.69
C CYS A 58 16.06 17.16 3.96
N GLY A 59 15.80 18.44 4.23
CA GLY A 59 16.17 19.05 5.51
C GLY A 59 15.54 18.28 6.69
N ASP A 60 16.03 18.52 7.90
CA ASP A 60 15.66 17.74 9.09
C ASP A 60 14.14 17.70 9.34
N ASP A 61 13.40 18.70 8.86
CA ASP A 61 11.94 18.83 9.06
C ASP A 61 11.07 18.33 7.90
N PHE A 62 11.64 17.84 6.80
CA PHE A 62 10.90 17.49 5.58
C PHE A 62 11.11 16.05 5.12
N TYR A 63 10.12 15.51 4.40
CA TYR A 63 10.15 14.17 3.82
C TYR A 63 9.30 14.07 2.53
N GLY A 64 9.37 12.90 1.89
CA GLY A 64 8.58 12.55 0.71
C GLY A 64 9.10 13.19 -0.57
N ILE A 65 8.60 12.76 -1.73
CA ILE A 65 9.08 13.22 -3.04
C ILE A 65 9.03 14.76 -3.11
N ASN A 66 10.17 15.38 -3.43
CA ASN A 66 10.43 16.83 -3.42
C ASN A 66 10.48 17.54 -2.05
N CYS A 67 10.49 16.83 -0.92
CA CYS A 67 10.64 17.39 0.43
C CYS A 67 9.54 18.40 0.77
N ASN A 68 8.33 18.15 0.28
CA ASN A 68 7.21 19.07 0.44
C ASN A 68 6.29 18.73 1.63
N LYS A 69 6.51 17.58 2.28
CA LYS A 69 5.77 17.17 3.47
C LYS A 69 6.60 17.46 4.72
N LYS A 70 5.96 17.93 5.78
CA LYS A 70 6.64 18.26 7.04
C LYS A 70 6.55 17.11 8.04
N CYS A 71 7.67 16.79 8.67
CA CYS A 71 7.70 15.84 9.78
C CYS A 71 6.85 16.31 10.97
N SER A 72 6.68 17.63 11.16
CA SER A 72 5.81 18.18 12.21
C SER A 72 4.32 17.89 12.02
N GLU A 73 3.90 17.49 10.81
CA GLU A 73 2.53 17.05 10.53
C GLU A 73 2.32 15.58 10.92
N ARG A 74 3.38 14.91 11.40
CA ARG A 74 3.34 13.53 11.85
C ARG A 74 3.16 13.53 13.35
N ASN A 75 2.25 12.68 13.83
CA ASN A 75 1.94 12.55 15.25
C ASN A 75 3.00 11.67 15.95
N CYS A 76 4.28 12.00 15.76
CA CYS A 76 5.39 11.33 16.41
C CYS A 76 5.48 11.77 17.89
N ILE A 77 5.92 10.87 18.77
CA ILE A 77 6.15 11.22 20.18
C ILE A 77 7.18 12.37 20.33
N ASN A 78 7.03 13.16 21.41
CA ASN A 78 7.87 14.32 21.73
C ASN A 78 7.91 15.44 20.66
N ASN A 79 6.91 15.52 19.78
CA ASN A 79 6.89 16.46 18.65
C ASN A 79 8.18 16.38 17.82
N SER A 80 8.70 15.16 17.62
CA SER A 80 9.91 14.96 16.81
C SER A 80 9.72 15.62 15.45
N THR A 81 10.51 16.66 15.17
CA THR A 81 10.58 17.26 13.84
C THR A 81 11.46 16.44 12.91
N VAL A 82 12.12 15.39 13.42
CA VAL A 82 12.95 14.48 12.63
C VAL A 82 12.17 13.22 12.32
N CYS A 83 12.07 12.91 11.05
CA CYS A 83 11.43 11.71 10.52
C CYS A 83 12.17 11.17 9.29
N SER A 84 11.87 9.93 8.89
CA SER A 84 12.45 9.29 7.70
C SER A 84 12.24 10.18 6.47
N LYS A 85 13.31 10.45 5.70
CA LYS A 85 13.24 11.37 4.56
C LYS A 85 12.44 10.80 3.38
N VAL A 86 12.28 9.49 3.36
CA VAL A 86 11.63 8.74 2.26
C VAL A 86 10.10 8.77 2.42
N ASP A 87 9.60 8.26 3.54
CA ASP A 87 8.18 8.02 3.80
C ASP A 87 7.64 8.82 4.99
N GLY A 88 8.53 9.55 5.68
CA GLY A 88 8.22 10.34 6.85
C GLY A 88 8.06 9.52 8.12
N SER A 89 8.28 8.20 8.11
CA SER A 89 8.14 7.33 9.28
C SER A 89 8.86 7.88 10.51
N CYS A 90 8.22 7.77 11.68
CA CYS A 90 8.80 8.26 12.93
C CYS A 90 9.93 7.31 13.37
N ASN A 91 11.01 7.84 13.96
CA ASN A 91 12.10 7.02 14.53
C ASN A 91 11.72 6.34 15.87
N GLY A 92 10.43 6.25 16.17
CA GLY A 92 9.89 5.81 17.46
C GLY A 92 8.37 5.64 17.40
N GLU A 93 7.72 5.66 18.56
CA GLU A 93 6.28 5.43 18.70
C GLU A 93 5.46 6.68 18.35
N CYS A 94 4.18 6.45 18.02
CA CYS A 94 3.20 7.49 17.76
C CYS A 94 2.68 8.11 19.06
N LEU A 95 2.15 9.33 18.99
CA LEU A 95 1.35 9.92 20.05
C LEU A 95 0.14 9.02 20.35
N ASP A 96 -0.30 9.03 21.61
CA ASP A 96 -1.54 8.36 22.03
C ASP A 96 -2.68 8.76 21.09
N GLY A 97 -3.38 7.76 20.58
CA GLY A 97 -4.44 8.00 19.61
C GLY A 97 -3.98 7.98 18.15
N TYR A 98 -2.71 7.66 17.86
CA TYR A 98 -2.19 7.54 16.50
C TYR A 98 -1.45 6.22 16.28
N SER A 99 -1.49 5.72 15.05
CA SER A 99 -0.90 4.43 14.68
C SER A 99 -0.42 4.40 13.22
N GLY A 100 0.21 3.29 12.84
CA GLY A 100 0.88 3.13 11.54
C GLY A 100 2.35 3.53 11.60
N ILE A 101 3.13 3.06 10.61
CA ILE A 101 4.58 3.36 10.51
C ILE A 101 4.87 4.86 10.48
N ASP A 102 3.86 5.60 10.06
CA ASP A 102 3.91 7.01 9.80
C ASP A 102 3.04 7.83 10.79
N CYS A 103 2.39 7.21 11.77
CA CYS A 103 1.56 7.91 12.76
C CYS A 103 0.50 8.86 12.16
N SER A 104 0.08 8.61 10.92
CA SER A 104 -0.98 9.39 10.25
C SER A 104 -2.38 8.89 10.62
N ARG A 105 -2.50 7.65 11.10
CA ARG A 105 -3.79 7.03 11.41
C ARG A 105 -4.21 7.39 12.82
N SER A 106 -5.14 8.32 12.96
CA SER A 106 -5.75 8.60 14.26
C SER A 106 -6.77 7.53 14.63
N SER A 107 -6.64 6.89 15.79
CA SER A 107 -7.72 6.11 16.40
C SER A 107 -8.86 6.98 16.93
N SER A 108 -8.68 8.31 16.91
CA SER A 108 -9.72 9.32 17.12
C SER A 108 -10.40 9.77 15.82
N ALA A 109 -9.99 9.26 14.65
CA ALA A 109 -10.80 9.33 13.46
C ALA A 109 -11.97 8.34 13.63
N SER A 110 -12.84 8.64 14.59
CA SER A 110 -14.25 8.32 14.49
C SER A 110 -14.66 8.78 13.10
N ASN A 111 -14.76 7.83 12.18
CA ASN A 111 -15.49 8.03 10.96
C ASN A 111 -16.84 8.65 11.39
N PRO A 112 -17.28 9.78 10.80
CA PRO A 112 -18.55 10.40 11.15
C PRO A 112 -19.75 9.44 11.07
N ASN A 113 -19.56 8.24 10.52
CA ASN A 113 -20.42 7.09 10.69
C ASN A 113 -19.77 6.09 11.65
N ASN A 114 -20.35 5.98 12.85
CA ASN A 114 -19.93 5.32 14.09
C ASN A 114 -19.58 3.81 14.03
N GLY A 115 -18.97 3.32 12.94
CA GLY A 115 -18.73 1.90 12.68
C GLY A 115 -17.29 1.41 12.94
N LYS A 116 -17.17 0.14 13.36
CA LYS A 116 -15.89 -0.55 13.61
C LYS A 116 -15.13 -0.75 12.30
N GLN A 117 -13.80 -0.59 12.30
CA GLN A 117 -12.97 -0.76 11.10
C GLN A 117 -12.42 -2.19 10.97
N PHE A 118 -12.15 -2.62 9.72
CA PHE A 118 -11.59 -3.94 9.40
C PHE A 118 -10.63 -3.91 8.20
N GLY A 119 -9.95 -5.04 7.95
CA GLY A 119 -9.00 -5.20 6.84
C GLY A 119 -7.60 -4.64 7.09
N TYR A 120 -6.73 -4.76 6.09
CA TYR A 120 -5.34 -4.28 6.18
C TYR A 120 -5.32 -2.76 6.37
N LEU A 121 -4.63 -2.30 7.41
CA LEU A 121 -4.57 -0.89 7.83
C LEU A 121 -5.93 -0.26 8.24
N GLU A 122 -6.95 -1.08 8.55
CA GLU A 122 -8.27 -0.62 9.03
C GLU A 122 -8.94 0.40 8.09
N LEU A 123 -8.69 0.27 6.79
CA LEU A 123 -9.17 1.20 5.77
C LEU A 123 -10.67 1.05 5.46
N PHE A 124 -11.28 -0.05 5.89
CA PHE A 124 -12.68 -0.37 5.60
C PHE A 124 -13.54 -0.20 6.84
N THR A 125 -14.73 0.37 6.68
CA THR A 125 -15.70 0.58 7.76
C THR A 125 -16.74 -0.52 7.70
N CYS A 126 -17.08 -1.16 8.83
CA CYS A 126 -18.21 -2.09 8.84
C CYS A 126 -19.52 -1.34 8.66
N HIS A 127 -20.42 -1.97 7.92
CA HIS A 127 -21.83 -1.59 7.88
C HIS A 127 -22.68 -2.74 8.42
N CYS A 128 -22.28 -3.21 9.60
CA CYS A 128 -22.96 -4.24 10.37
C CYS A 128 -24.22 -3.63 11.03
N THR A 129 -25.28 -4.40 11.27
CA THR A 129 -26.41 -3.90 12.10
C THR A 129 -25.96 -3.54 13.52
N ASN A 130 -24.93 -4.23 14.02
CA ASN A 130 -24.22 -3.94 15.26
C ASN A 130 -22.72 -4.01 14.99
N ASP A 131 -22.03 -2.87 15.13
CA ASP A 131 -20.60 -2.76 14.79
C ASP A 131 -19.68 -3.61 15.67
N ASN A 132 -20.14 -3.99 16.88
CA ASN A 132 -19.41 -4.91 17.73
C ASN A 132 -19.33 -6.33 17.16
N ASP A 133 -20.20 -6.66 16.21
CA ASP A 133 -20.25 -7.97 15.54
C ASP A 133 -19.37 -8.02 14.27
N CYS A 134 -18.57 -6.97 13.98
CA CYS A 134 -17.67 -6.95 12.82
C CYS A 134 -16.43 -7.82 13.03
N ASN A 135 -16.22 -8.79 12.15
CA ASN A 135 -14.98 -9.56 12.04
C ASN A 135 -13.87 -8.76 11.35
N THR A 136 -12.64 -9.26 11.46
CA THR A 136 -11.45 -8.63 10.85
C THR A 136 -11.47 -8.63 9.31
N ASP A 137 -12.31 -9.47 8.69
CA ASP A 137 -12.55 -9.54 7.25
C ASP A 137 -13.77 -8.71 6.80
N GLY A 138 -14.46 -8.04 7.72
CA GLY A 138 -15.65 -7.22 7.45
C GLY A 138 -16.96 -7.97 7.45
N SER A 139 -16.96 -9.28 7.73
CA SER A 139 -18.20 -10.04 7.88
C SER A 139 -18.89 -9.74 9.21
N CYS A 140 -20.22 -9.77 9.22
CA CYS A 140 -21.02 -9.53 10.43
C CYS A 140 -21.36 -10.87 11.10
N GLN A 141 -21.00 -11.01 12.37
CA GLN A 141 -21.21 -12.23 13.14
C GLN A 141 -22.70 -12.50 13.46
N SER A 142 -23.50 -11.43 13.63
CA SER A 142 -24.93 -11.52 13.93
C SER A 142 -25.73 -10.42 13.24
N ASN A 143 -27.02 -10.68 12.93
CA ASN A 143 -28.01 -9.73 12.38
C ASN A 143 -27.76 -9.15 10.98
N GLY A 144 -26.61 -9.42 10.37
CA GLY A 144 -26.33 -9.05 8.98
C GLY A 144 -26.03 -7.57 8.79
N CYS A 145 -26.32 -7.05 7.60
CA CYS A 145 -25.96 -5.70 7.21
C CYS A 145 -26.91 -4.64 7.78
N ALA A 146 -26.38 -3.46 8.06
CA ALA A 146 -27.18 -2.27 8.33
C ALA A 146 -28.11 -1.95 7.15
N THR A 147 -29.18 -1.20 7.41
CA THR A 147 -30.17 -0.87 6.38
C THR A 147 -29.50 -0.14 5.20
N GLY A 148 -29.71 -0.65 3.98
CA GLY A 148 -29.13 -0.10 2.75
C GLY A 148 -27.82 -0.74 2.31
N TRP A 149 -27.26 -1.66 3.11
CA TRP A 149 -26.03 -2.39 2.79
C TRP A 149 -26.32 -3.88 2.55
N TYR A 150 -25.56 -4.52 1.65
CA TYR A 150 -25.70 -5.93 1.33
C TYR A 150 -24.37 -6.57 0.90
N GLY A 151 -24.38 -7.89 0.72
CA GLY A 151 -23.19 -8.71 0.42
C GLY A 151 -22.54 -9.32 1.67
N SER A 152 -21.55 -10.19 1.46
CA SER A 152 -20.92 -10.99 2.54
C SER A 152 -20.13 -10.16 3.57
N THR A 153 -19.70 -8.97 3.18
CA THR A 153 -18.97 -8.01 4.03
C THR A 153 -19.75 -6.71 4.24
N CYS A 154 -21.01 -6.66 3.79
CA CYS A 154 -21.86 -5.47 3.90
C CYS A 154 -21.26 -4.19 3.29
N GLN A 155 -20.57 -4.33 2.16
CA GLN A 155 -19.90 -3.21 1.46
C GLN A 155 -20.57 -2.85 0.11
N LYS A 156 -21.70 -3.46 -0.23
CA LYS A 156 -22.43 -3.22 -1.49
C LYS A 156 -23.76 -2.52 -1.25
#